data_AF-A0A2P5N0D8-F1
#
_entry.id   AF-A0A2P5N0D8-F1
#
_cell.length_a   1.000
_cell.length_b   1.000
_cell.length_c   1.000
_cell.angle_alpha   90.00
_cell.angle_beta   90.00
_cell.angle_gamma   90.00
#
_symmetry.space_group_name_H-M   'P 1'
#
loop_
_entity.id
_entity.type
_entity.pdbx_description
1 polymer ?
#
loop_
_entity_poly.entity_id
_entity_poly.type
_entity_poly.pdbx_seq_one_letter_code
_entity_poly.pdbx_strand_id
1 'polypeptide(L)'
;MLFLQRLQLIPCLGLIVLLSGCASFNSDPVAPATQPAYDPYAHSGIDELLAFGASMSAMSEVERSELCKSLVNTQKISPSSGKQLHLMLGRLLSDNCGDIAKIINEIQAIKPNYVDDERLQRFITINTLALRRLQNHSKKASVDSKPKKSKSKTDIKEATSEPGKDESRLLREKLEAMRTIEKQMDESVDSQ
;
A
#
# COMPACT_ATOMS: atom_id res chain seq x y z
N MET A 1 64.05 -37.05 50.48
CA MET A 1 62.65 -36.98 50.95
C MET A 1 62.32 -35.54 51.33
N LEU A 2 61.93 -34.67 50.39
CA LEU A 2 61.48 -33.29 50.67
C LEU A 2 60.76 -32.71 49.44
N PHE A 3 59.72 -33.39 48.95
CA PHE A 3 58.91 -32.92 47.81
C PHE A 3 57.41 -33.22 47.95
N LEU A 4 56.89 -33.28 49.18
CA LEU A 4 55.47 -33.56 49.44
C LEU A 4 54.81 -32.55 50.42
N GLN A 5 55.23 -31.28 50.41
CA GLN A 5 54.67 -30.28 51.33
C GLN A 5 54.34 -28.93 50.68
N ARG A 6 53.92 -28.91 49.40
CA ARG A 6 53.46 -27.67 48.74
C ARG A 6 52.29 -27.88 47.76
N LEU A 7 51.29 -28.68 48.13
CA LEU A 7 50.10 -28.86 47.28
C LEU A 7 48.79 -29.02 48.07
N GLN A 8 48.57 -28.16 49.08
CA GLN A 8 47.29 -28.11 49.81
C GLN A 8 46.81 -26.67 50.09
N LEU A 9 47.17 -25.69 49.26
CA LEU A 9 46.72 -24.30 49.39
C LEU A 9 46.15 -23.75 48.09
N ILE A 10 45.45 -24.59 47.31
CA ILE A 10 44.79 -24.16 46.06
C ILE A 10 43.26 -24.38 46.03
N PRO A 11 42.56 -25.09 46.95
CA PRO A 11 41.10 -25.21 46.82
C PRO A 11 40.31 -24.06 47.48
N CYS A 12 40.94 -23.17 48.26
CA CYS A 12 40.20 -22.12 48.99
C CYS A 12 40.00 -20.80 48.22
N LEU A 13 40.74 -20.54 47.14
CA LEU A 13 40.63 -19.26 46.43
C LEU A 13 39.49 -19.23 45.39
N GLY A 14 38.93 -20.39 45.03
CA GLY A 14 37.84 -20.50 44.03
C GLY A 14 36.45 -20.20 44.58
N LEU A 15 36.25 -20.24 45.91
CA LEU A 15 34.92 -20.09 46.51
C LEU A 15 34.50 -18.63 46.76
N ILE A 16 35.46 -17.69 46.80
CA ILE A 16 35.17 -16.28 47.15
C ILE A 16 34.65 -15.49 45.93
N VAL A 17 34.93 -15.94 44.71
CA VAL A 17 34.46 -15.27 43.47
C VAL A 17 32.96 -15.49 43.22
N LEU A 18 32.32 -16.46 43.88
CA LEU A 18 30.89 -16.76 43.72
C LEU A 18 29.97 -15.94 44.64
N LEU A 19 30.50 -15.04 45.49
CA LEU A 19 29.71 -14.33 46.50
C LEU A 19 29.67 -12.79 46.34
N SER A 20 30.31 -12.20 45.34
CA SER A 20 30.18 -10.75 45.07
C SER A 20 29.16 -10.50 43.95
N GLY A 21 27.89 -10.32 44.29
CA GLY A 21 26.86 -10.01 43.31
C GLY A 21 25.47 -9.64 43.83
N CYS A 22 25.35 -8.96 44.98
CA CYS A 22 24.08 -8.31 45.37
C CYS A 22 24.21 -6.80 45.21
N ALA A 23 24.22 -6.32 43.96
CA ALA A 23 23.94 -4.92 43.69
C ALA A 23 22.43 -4.72 43.84
N SER A 24 22.03 -3.98 44.88
CA SER A 24 20.63 -3.58 45.09
C SER A 24 20.25 -2.58 44.00
N PHE A 25 19.51 -3.03 42.99
CA PHE A 25 18.86 -2.15 42.03
C PHE A 25 17.64 -1.54 42.70
N ASN A 26 17.67 -0.23 42.95
CA ASN A 26 16.48 0.54 43.25
C ASN A 26 15.51 0.36 42.08
N SER A 27 14.49 -0.46 42.29
CA SER A 27 13.42 -0.67 41.34
C SER A 27 12.39 0.41 41.64
N ASP A 28 12.55 1.59 41.03
CA ASP A 28 11.35 2.33 40.68
C ASP A 28 10.43 1.36 39.92
N PRO A 29 9.10 1.36 40.13
CA PRO A 29 8.19 0.54 39.34
C PRO A 29 8.22 1.06 37.90
N VAL A 30 9.23 0.63 37.15
CA VAL A 30 9.27 0.73 35.69
C VAL A 30 8.13 -0.16 35.25
N ALA A 31 7.06 0.49 34.77
CA ALA A 31 5.97 -0.17 34.07
C ALA A 31 6.57 -1.22 33.13
N PRO A 32 6.02 -2.44 33.05
CA PRO A 32 6.57 -3.50 32.21
C PRO A 32 6.84 -2.89 30.84
N ALA A 33 8.11 -2.93 30.41
CA ALA A 33 8.53 -2.43 29.11
C ALA A 33 7.60 -3.08 28.10
N THR A 34 6.66 -2.30 27.57
CA THR A 34 5.66 -2.79 26.65
C THR A 34 6.45 -3.22 25.43
N GLN A 35 6.63 -4.52 25.26
CA GLN A 35 7.27 -5.06 24.07
C GLN A 35 6.54 -4.43 22.88
N PRO A 36 7.25 -3.72 21.98
CA PRO A 36 6.58 -3.08 20.85
C PRO A 36 5.81 -4.16 20.12
N ALA A 37 4.49 -3.96 19.98
CA ALA A 37 3.63 -4.89 19.28
C ALA A 37 4.25 -5.20 17.91
N TYR A 38 4.41 -6.49 17.61
CA TYR A 38 4.99 -6.92 16.34
C TYR A 38 4.15 -6.36 15.20
N ASP A 39 4.80 -5.58 14.34
CA ASP A 39 4.17 -4.94 13.19
C ASP A 39 4.80 -5.51 11.91
N PRO A 40 4.09 -6.42 11.20
CA PRO A 40 4.64 -7.09 10.02
C PRO A 40 4.90 -6.12 8.86
N TYR A 41 4.44 -4.87 8.97
CA TYR A 41 4.59 -3.84 7.94
C TYR A 41 5.58 -2.74 8.34
N ALA A 42 6.27 -2.86 9.48
CA ALA A 42 7.22 -1.83 9.93
C ALA A 42 8.41 -1.67 8.97
N HIS A 43 8.93 -2.78 8.47
CA HIS A 43 10.00 -2.86 7.47
C HIS A 43 9.50 -3.69 6.30
N SER A 44 9.94 -3.37 5.08
CA SER A 44 9.43 -4.05 3.88
C SER A 44 10.51 -4.18 2.83
N GLY A 45 11.01 -5.40 2.68
CA GLY A 45 11.86 -5.79 1.56
C GLY A 45 11.07 -5.98 0.27
N ILE A 46 11.76 -6.10 -0.86
CA ILE A 46 11.10 -6.33 -2.15
C ILE A 46 10.28 -7.62 -2.17
N ASP A 47 10.78 -8.71 -1.59
CA ASP A 47 10.11 -10.00 -1.62
C ASP A 47 8.82 -10.01 -0.79
N GLU A 48 8.82 -9.29 0.34
CA GLU A 48 7.61 -9.07 1.17
C GLU A 48 6.56 -8.24 0.43
N LEU A 49 6.98 -7.18 -0.26
CA LEU A 49 6.07 -6.37 -1.07
C LEU A 49 5.48 -7.16 -2.23
N LEU A 50 6.27 -8.01 -2.90
CA LEU A 50 5.78 -8.89 -3.96
C LEU A 50 4.80 -9.92 -3.41
N ALA A 51 5.09 -10.54 -2.28
CA ALA A 51 4.19 -11.48 -1.61
C ALA A 51 2.88 -10.80 -1.20
N PHE A 52 2.96 -9.58 -0.65
CA PHE A 52 1.78 -8.78 -0.31
C PHE A 52 0.93 -8.46 -1.55
N GLY A 53 1.55 -8.01 -2.64
CA GLY A 53 0.85 -7.75 -3.90
C GLY A 53 0.18 -8.99 -4.47
N ALA A 54 0.86 -10.13 -4.46
CA ALA A 54 0.31 -11.41 -4.89
C ALA A 54 -0.89 -11.83 -4.02
N SER A 55 -0.73 -11.78 -2.70
CA SER A 55 -1.80 -12.09 -1.75
C SER A 55 -3.02 -11.18 -1.96
N MET A 56 -2.81 -9.88 -2.08
CA MET A 56 -3.87 -8.90 -2.28
C MET A 56 -4.57 -9.07 -3.63
N SER A 57 -3.85 -9.46 -4.68
CA SER A 57 -4.44 -9.74 -6.00
C SER A 57 -5.37 -10.94 -6.02
N ALA A 58 -5.17 -11.89 -5.10
CA ALA A 58 -6.01 -13.08 -4.95
C ALA A 58 -7.23 -12.84 -4.04
N MET A 59 -7.30 -11.71 -3.33
CA MET A 59 -8.39 -11.36 -2.44
C MET A 59 -9.60 -10.79 -3.19
N SER A 60 -10.79 -10.98 -2.60
CA SER A 60 -12.00 -10.29 -3.04
C SER A 60 -11.89 -8.78 -2.87
N GLU A 61 -12.78 -8.02 -3.52
CA GLU A 61 -12.82 -6.57 -3.38
C GLU A 61 -13.08 -6.12 -1.94
N VAL A 62 -13.95 -6.85 -1.21
CA VAL A 62 -14.31 -6.57 0.17
C VAL A 62 -13.10 -6.75 1.10
N GLU A 63 -12.41 -7.89 1.00
CA GLU A 63 -11.21 -8.17 1.80
C GLU A 63 -10.09 -7.16 1.54
N ARG A 64 -9.87 -6.80 0.25
CA ARG A 64 -8.92 -5.73 -0.10
C ARG A 64 -9.29 -4.41 0.56
N SER A 65 -10.57 -4.04 0.55
CA SER A 65 -11.06 -2.80 1.18
C SER A 65 -10.76 -2.77 2.68
N GLU A 66 -11.05 -3.87 3.38
CA GLU A 66 -10.84 -3.98 4.82
C GLU A 66 -9.36 -3.93 5.19
N LEU A 67 -8.52 -4.68 4.47
CA LEU A 67 -7.06 -4.67 4.63
C LEU A 67 -6.49 -3.27 4.41
N CYS A 68 -6.91 -2.58 3.34
CA CYS A 68 -6.52 -1.21 3.06
C CYS A 68 -6.90 -0.24 4.17
N LYS A 69 -8.14 -0.32 4.67
CA LYS A 69 -8.61 0.54 5.78
C LYS A 69 -7.78 0.29 7.04
N SER A 70 -7.50 -0.97 7.34
CA SER A 70 -6.64 -1.36 8.47
C SER A 70 -5.23 -0.77 8.33
N LEU A 71 -4.59 -0.93 7.15
CA LEU A 71 -3.25 -0.37 6.88
C LEU A 71 -3.21 1.16 6.97
N VAL A 72 -4.22 1.86 6.43
CA VAL A 72 -4.30 3.33 6.53
C VAL A 72 -4.44 3.77 7.99
N ASN A 73 -5.22 3.04 8.79
CA ASN A 73 -5.40 3.36 10.20
C ASN A 73 -4.12 3.10 11.02
N THR A 74 -3.45 1.98 10.80
CA THR A 74 -2.19 1.68 11.49
C THR A 74 -1.07 2.63 11.09
N GLN A 75 -1.04 3.12 9.85
CA GLN A 75 -0.10 4.15 9.40
C GLN A 75 -0.32 5.51 10.09
N LYS A 76 -1.57 5.87 10.41
CA LYS A 76 -1.87 7.09 11.17
C LYS A 76 -1.38 7.01 12.62
N ILE A 77 -1.44 5.82 13.22
CA ILE A 77 -1.07 5.59 14.63
C ILE A 77 0.44 5.43 14.77
N SER A 78 1.04 4.60 13.92
CA SER A 78 2.46 4.28 13.94
C SER A 78 2.99 4.36 12.50
N PRO A 79 3.43 5.56 12.06
CA PRO A 79 3.94 5.75 10.72
C PRO A 79 5.22 4.94 10.52
N SER A 80 5.26 4.13 9.46
CA SER A 80 6.48 3.45 9.03
C SER A 80 6.66 3.58 7.53
N SER A 81 7.92 3.51 7.11
CA SER A 81 8.27 3.49 5.70
C SER A 81 7.75 2.21 5.02
N GLY A 82 7.81 1.06 5.71
CA GLY A 82 7.30 -0.20 5.20
C GLY A 82 5.79 -0.20 4.91
N LYS A 83 4.98 0.36 5.83
CA LYS A 83 3.54 0.55 5.62
C LYS A 83 3.26 1.47 4.46
N GLN A 84 4.06 2.51 4.28
CA GLN A 84 3.92 3.41 3.14
C GLN A 84 4.11 2.68 1.81
N LEU A 85 5.08 1.77 1.74
CA LEU A 85 5.31 0.93 0.57
C LEU A 85 4.17 -0.07 0.34
N HIS A 86 3.61 -0.64 1.41
CA HIS A 86 2.41 -1.47 1.33
C HIS A 86 1.20 -0.69 0.82
N LEU A 87 0.98 0.53 1.31
CA LEU A 87 -0.09 1.42 0.83
C LEU A 87 0.09 1.83 -0.64
N MET A 88 1.34 2.04 -1.08
CA MET A 88 1.66 2.26 -2.49
C MET A 88 1.13 1.13 -3.37
N LEU A 89 1.50 -0.10 -3.03
CA LEU A 89 1.14 -1.27 -3.81
C LEU A 89 -0.36 -1.56 -3.69
N GLY A 90 -0.91 -1.44 -2.48
CA GLY A 90 -2.32 -1.63 -2.22
C GLY A 90 -3.20 -0.64 -2.97
N ARG A 91 -2.77 0.61 -3.15
CA ARG A 91 -3.52 1.62 -3.93
C ARG A 91 -3.61 1.30 -5.42
N LEU A 92 -2.64 0.57 -5.98
CA LEU A 92 -2.72 0.06 -7.35
C LEU A 92 -3.79 -1.03 -7.50
N LEU A 93 -4.14 -1.71 -6.41
CA LEU A 93 -5.06 -2.84 -6.39
C LEU A 93 -6.42 -2.51 -5.78
N SER A 94 -6.55 -1.41 -5.03
CA SER A 94 -7.81 -0.98 -4.41
C SER A 94 -7.85 0.52 -4.17
N ASP A 95 -8.97 1.15 -4.51
CA ASP A 95 -9.20 2.57 -4.27
C ASP A 95 -9.40 2.93 -2.79
N ASN A 96 -9.45 1.94 -1.89
CA ASN A 96 -9.61 2.14 -0.46
C ASN A 96 -8.27 2.34 0.28
N CYS A 97 -7.13 2.13 -0.38
CA CYS A 97 -5.79 2.22 0.21
C CYS A 97 -5.27 3.66 0.36
N GLY A 98 -6.13 4.62 0.69
CA GLY A 98 -5.76 6.03 0.88
C GLY A 98 -5.69 6.85 -0.41
N ASP A 99 -5.25 8.10 -0.31
CA ASP A 99 -5.20 9.04 -1.45
C ASP A 99 -3.89 8.92 -2.24
N ILE A 100 -3.99 8.91 -3.58
CA ILE A 100 -2.83 8.73 -4.48
C ILE A 100 -1.81 9.87 -4.31
N ALA A 101 -2.26 11.13 -4.22
CA ALA A 101 -1.34 12.26 -4.11
C ALA A 101 -0.57 12.21 -2.79
N LYS A 102 -1.26 11.91 -1.69
CA LYS A 102 -0.66 11.74 -0.37
C LYS A 102 0.39 10.64 -0.38
N ILE A 103 0.04 9.46 -0.92
CA ILE A 103 0.95 8.31 -0.99
C ILE A 103 2.23 8.65 -1.76
N ILE A 104 2.09 9.28 -2.94
CA ILE A 104 3.23 9.67 -3.79
C ILE A 104 4.15 10.65 -3.07
N ASN A 105 3.60 11.60 -2.33
CA ASN A 105 4.38 12.61 -1.60
C ASN A 105 5.17 11.97 -0.45
N GLU A 106 4.53 11.09 0.32
CA GLU A 106 5.15 10.39 1.44
C GLU A 106 6.27 9.44 0.98
N ILE A 107 6.11 8.74 -0.15
CA ILE A 107 7.17 7.87 -0.71
C ILE A 107 8.39 8.69 -1.14
N GLN A 108 8.17 9.86 -1.74
CA GLN A 108 9.28 10.73 -2.13
C GLN A 108 10.10 11.22 -0.94
N ALA A 109 9.45 11.44 0.21
CA ALA A 109 10.13 11.80 1.46
C ALA A 109 10.99 10.66 2.01
N ILE A 110 10.63 9.40 1.73
CA ILE A 110 11.32 8.21 2.24
C ILE A 110 12.50 7.78 1.34
N LYS A 111 12.56 8.26 0.09
CA LYS A 111 13.60 7.90 -0.90
C LYS A 111 15.06 7.87 -0.40
N PRO A 112 15.51 8.71 0.55
CA PRO A 112 16.88 8.64 1.08
C PRO A 112 17.20 7.37 1.90
N ASN A 113 16.20 6.63 2.37
CA ASN A 113 16.40 5.54 3.33
C ASN A 113 16.59 4.16 2.68
N TYR A 114 16.34 4.03 1.37
CA TYR A 114 16.41 2.76 0.63
C TYR A 114 17.49 2.78 -0.45
N VAL A 115 18.53 3.59 -0.26
CA VAL A 115 19.58 3.81 -1.28
C VAL A 115 20.41 2.56 -1.52
N ASP A 116 20.50 1.66 -0.54
CA ASP A 116 21.37 0.48 -0.60
C ASP A 116 20.77 -0.71 -1.39
N ASP A 117 19.44 -0.76 -1.59
CA ASP A 117 18.77 -1.82 -2.35
C ASP A 117 18.25 -1.29 -3.70
N GLU A 118 19.05 -1.50 -4.75
CA GLU A 118 18.69 -1.12 -6.12
C GLU A 118 17.39 -1.78 -6.61
N ARG A 119 17.12 -3.03 -6.22
CA ARG A 119 15.92 -3.77 -6.67
C ARG A 119 14.68 -3.10 -6.08
N LEU A 120 14.72 -2.81 -4.79
CA LEU A 120 13.64 -2.10 -4.10
C LEU A 120 13.46 -0.69 -4.67
N GLN A 121 14.55 0.03 -4.96
CA GLN A 121 14.46 1.36 -5.55
C GLN A 121 13.78 1.37 -6.93
N ARG A 122 14.13 0.40 -7.79
CA ARG A 122 13.48 0.21 -9.10
C ARG A 122 12.01 -0.14 -8.92
N PHE A 123 11.69 -1.02 -7.99
CA PHE A 123 10.31 -1.40 -7.67
C PHE A 123 9.48 -0.18 -7.24
N ILE A 124 9.98 0.63 -6.31
CA ILE A 124 9.33 1.87 -5.85
C ILE A 124 9.10 2.83 -7.02
N THR A 125 10.12 3.00 -7.86
CA THR A 125 10.06 3.90 -9.01
C THR A 125 8.98 3.49 -10.01
N ILE A 126 8.89 2.21 -10.36
CA ILE A 126 7.91 1.66 -11.30
C ILE A 126 6.48 1.84 -10.74
N ASN A 127 6.26 1.45 -9.49
CA ASN A 127 4.93 1.53 -8.88
C ASN A 127 4.48 2.98 -8.65
N THR A 128 5.41 3.88 -8.29
CA THR A 128 5.11 5.33 -8.19
C THR A 128 4.74 5.91 -9.55
N LEU A 129 5.40 5.49 -10.64
CA LEU A 129 5.05 5.91 -12.00
C LEU A 129 3.65 5.41 -12.38
N ALA A 130 3.30 4.17 -12.03
CA ALA A 130 1.96 3.62 -12.26
C ALA A 130 0.88 4.45 -11.51
N LEU A 131 1.12 4.77 -10.23
CA LEU A 131 0.21 5.63 -9.46
C LEU A 131 0.03 7.02 -10.08
N ARG A 132 1.11 7.65 -10.58
CA ARG A 132 1.01 8.94 -11.29
C ARG A 132 0.14 8.85 -12.53
N ARG A 133 0.23 7.74 -13.29
CA ARG A 133 -0.64 7.51 -14.45
C ARG A 133 -2.11 7.40 -14.01
N LEU A 134 -2.41 6.61 -12.99
CA LEU A 134 -3.78 6.49 -12.44
C LEU A 134 -4.34 7.84 -12.00
N GLN A 135 -3.54 8.65 -11.29
CA GLN A 135 -3.95 9.99 -10.86
C GLN A 135 -4.31 10.89 -12.05
N ASN A 136 -3.51 10.84 -13.12
CA ASN A 136 -3.75 11.64 -14.33
C ASN A 136 -4.98 11.18 -15.09
N HIS A 137 -5.26 9.87 -15.14
CA HIS A 137 -6.49 9.34 -15.73
C HIS A 137 -7.74 9.80 -14.98
N SER A 138 -7.72 9.75 -13.65
CA SER A 138 -8.82 10.26 -12.81
C SER A 138 -9.09 11.76 -13.06
N LYS A 139 -8.04 12.58 -13.15
CA LYS A 139 -8.17 14.02 -13.46
C LYS A 139 -8.76 14.29 -14.84
N LYS A 140 -8.33 13.55 -15.87
CA LYS A 140 -8.85 13.71 -17.24
C LYS A 140 -10.34 13.34 -17.32
N ALA A 141 -10.73 12.21 -16.71
CA ALA A 141 -12.13 11.79 -16.66
C ALA A 141 -13.05 12.84 -15.99
N SER A 142 -12.54 13.56 -14.98
CA SER A 142 -13.28 14.65 -14.31
C SER A 142 -13.41 15.92 -15.15
N VAL A 143 -12.46 16.20 -16.04
CA VAL A 143 -12.51 17.37 -16.94
C VAL A 143 -13.50 17.15 -18.07
N ASP A 144 -13.54 15.95 -18.63
CA ASP A 144 -14.45 15.60 -19.73
C ASP A 144 -15.92 15.47 -19.28
N SER A 145 -16.14 15.19 -18.00
CA SER A 145 -17.48 15.07 -17.39
C SER A 145 -18.01 16.38 -16.80
N LYS A 146 -17.33 17.52 -17.00
CA LYS A 146 -17.88 18.83 -16.65
C LYS A 146 -18.81 19.27 -17.79
N PRO A 147 -20.16 19.10 -17.70
CA PRO A 147 -21.04 19.61 -18.74
C PRO A 147 -20.77 21.10 -18.87
N LYS A 148 -20.37 21.53 -20.07
CA LYS A 148 -20.36 22.94 -20.44
C LYS A 148 -21.73 23.49 -20.05
N LYS A 149 -21.80 24.26 -18.97
CA LYS A 149 -22.96 25.12 -18.68
C LYS A 149 -23.11 26.00 -19.92
N SER A 150 -24.04 25.61 -20.78
CA SER A 150 -24.51 26.39 -21.90
C SER A 150 -24.91 27.74 -21.33
N LYS A 151 -24.17 28.78 -21.73
CA LYS A 151 -24.62 30.14 -21.52
C LYS A 151 -25.97 30.26 -22.22
N SER A 152 -26.99 30.53 -21.42
CA SER A 152 -28.34 30.87 -21.85
C SER A 152 -28.29 31.92 -22.95
N LYS A 153 -28.88 31.60 -24.09
CA LYS A 153 -29.62 32.56 -24.89
C LYS A 153 -30.99 31.97 -25.15
N THR A 154 -31.94 32.51 -24.41
CA THR A 154 -33.35 32.73 -24.73
C THR A 154 -33.67 32.45 -26.20
N ASP A 155 -34.50 31.46 -26.48
CA ASP A 155 -35.90 31.67 -26.90
C ASP A 155 -36.56 30.37 -27.42
N ILE A 156 -37.86 30.26 -27.12
CA ILE A 156 -38.91 29.48 -27.80
C ILE A 156 -39.19 28.01 -27.33
N LYS A 157 -40.34 27.95 -26.65
CA LYS A 157 -41.40 26.92 -26.60
C LYS A 157 -41.12 25.51 -26.07
N GLU A 158 -41.86 25.20 -25.01
CA GLU A 158 -42.66 23.99 -24.80
C GLU A 158 -42.19 22.73 -25.53
N ALA A 159 -41.55 21.84 -24.78
CA ALA A 159 -41.87 20.41 -24.86
C ALA A 159 -41.48 19.74 -23.57
N THR A 160 -42.49 19.40 -22.77
CA THR A 160 -42.43 18.40 -21.72
C THR A 160 -41.94 17.09 -22.35
N SER A 161 -40.67 16.72 -22.14
CA SER A 161 -40.16 15.40 -22.53
C SER A 161 -39.53 14.72 -21.33
N GLU A 162 -40.19 13.63 -20.94
CA GLU A 162 -39.83 12.76 -19.82
C GLU A 162 -38.38 12.24 -19.91
N PRO A 163 -37.67 12.15 -18.77
CA PRO A 163 -36.26 11.77 -18.70
C PRO A 163 -35.93 10.30 -19.07
N GLY A 164 -36.93 9.46 -19.39
CA GLY A 164 -36.73 8.04 -19.70
C GLY A 164 -36.50 7.69 -21.18
N LYS A 165 -36.81 8.60 -22.11
CA LYS A 165 -36.71 8.30 -23.56
C LYS A 165 -35.29 8.41 -24.12
N ASP A 166 -34.44 9.24 -23.51
CA ASP A 166 -33.09 9.49 -24.04
C ASP A 166 -32.12 8.34 -23.71
N GLU A 167 -32.25 7.73 -22.53
CA GLU A 167 -31.40 6.60 -22.15
C GLU A 167 -31.66 5.35 -22.99
N SER A 168 -32.93 5.03 -23.29
CA SER A 168 -33.26 3.89 -24.16
C SER A 168 -32.79 4.08 -25.60
N ARG A 169 -32.70 5.33 -26.08
CA ARG A 169 -32.15 5.67 -27.39
C ARG A 169 -30.63 5.53 -27.42
N LEU A 170 -29.94 6.02 -26.38
CA LEU A 170 -28.50 5.86 -26.20
C LEU A 170 -28.08 4.39 -26.07
N LEU A 171 -28.88 3.57 -25.39
CA LEU A 171 -28.63 2.13 -25.27
C LEU A 171 -28.81 1.41 -26.61
N ARG A 172 -29.80 1.80 -27.42
CA ARG A 172 -29.97 1.28 -28.79
C ARG A 172 -28.79 1.65 -29.69
N GLU A 173 -28.35 2.90 -29.63
CA GLU A 173 -27.22 3.38 -30.42
C GLU A 173 -25.91 2.64 -30.06
N LYS A 174 -25.67 2.38 -28.76
CA LYS A 174 -24.52 1.58 -28.31
C LYS A 174 -24.58 0.13 -28.78
N LEU A 175 -25.77 -0.50 -28.76
CA LEU A 175 -25.95 -1.87 -29.23
C LEU A 175 -25.75 -1.98 -30.75
N GLU A 176 -26.18 -0.98 -31.52
CA GLU A 176 -25.96 -0.94 -32.98
C GLU A 176 -24.49 -0.70 -33.33
N ALA A 177 -23.77 0.14 -32.56
CA ALA A 177 -22.34 0.34 -32.72
C ALA A 177 -21.55 -0.95 -32.47
N MET A 178 -21.87 -1.70 -31.41
CA MET A 178 -21.23 -3.00 -31.13
C MET A 178 -21.48 -4.01 -32.25
N ARG A 179 -22.72 -4.08 -32.76
CA ARG A 179 -23.08 -4.96 -33.88
C ARG A 179 -22.35 -4.62 -35.18
N THR A 180 -22.05 -3.34 -35.38
CA THR A 180 -21.29 -2.88 -36.55
C THR A 180 -19.81 -3.26 -36.45
N ILE A 181 -19.24 -3.20 -35.23
CA ILE A 181 -17.86 -3.62 -34.97
C ILE A 181 -17.72 -5.14 -35.14
N GLU A 182 -18.66 -5.94 -34.62
CA GLU A 182 -18.67 -7.41 -34.83
C GLU A 182 -18.71 -7.77 -36.32
N LYS A 183 -19.56 -7.09 -37.09
CA LYS A 183 -19.65 -7.32 -38.54
C LYS A 183 -18.36 -6.94 -39.29
N GLN A 184 -17.69 -5.85 -38.90
CA GLN A 184 -16.41 -5.48 -39.49
C GLN A 184 -15.28 -6.46 -39.12
N MET A 185 -15.37 -7.10 -37.95
CA MET A 185 -14.42 -8.12 -37.55
C MET A 185 -14.64 -9.43 -38.31
N ASP A 186 -15.88 -9.86 -38.52
CA ASP A 186 -16.17 -11.07 -39.31
C ASP A 186 -15.78 -10.92 -40.79
N GLU A 187 -16.01 -9.75 -41.40
CA GLU A 187 -15.59 -9.49 -42.80
C GLU A 187 -14.05 -9.47 -42.99
N SER A 188 -13.29 -9.23 -41.91
CA SER A 188 -11.83 -9.21 -41.93
C SER A 188 -11.17 -10.60 -41.77
N VAL A 189 -11.94 -11.62 -41.38
CA VAL A 189 -11.47 -13.01 -41.21
C VAL A 189 -11.64 -13.83 -42.50
N ASP A 190 -12.64 -13.50 -43.33
CA ASP A 190 -12.93 -14.21 -44.58
C ASP A 190 -12.14 -13.68 -45.81
N SER A 191 -11.19 -12.75 -45.62
CA SER A 191 -10.38 -12.16 -46.69
C SER A 191 -8.92 -12.68 -46.73
N GLN A 192 -8.68 -13.93 -46.31
CA GLN A 192 -7.38 -14.61 -46.44
C GLN A 192 -7.47 -15.95 -47.17
#